data_AF-A0A1H2UG75-F1
#
_entry.id   AF-A0A1H2UG75-F1
#
_cell.length_a   1.000
_cell.length_b   1.000
_cell.length_c   1.000
_cell.angle_alpha   90.00
_cell.angle_beta   90.00
_cell.angle_gamma   90.00
#
_symmetry.space_group_name_H-M   'P 1'
#
loop_
_entity.id
_entity.type
_entity.pdbx_description
1 polymer ?
#
loop_
_entity_poly.entity_id
_entity_poly.type
_entity_poly.pdbx_seq_one_letter_code
_entity_poly.pdbx_strand_id
1 'polypeptide(L)'
;MKKLLSFILLLLILLSSCRPTREAPINEEPTLFSRLGDSEYWRKQYSEALWKKREAECLQDFYEKPLIDEQDIALLQPFIKQWLDFYQLDLRQARLTRTEAHVPINAGQDKESLYYHPFEAADDVGDDLCNLYSPDKMRYVNEYKGCEISDGKLSFNMDDSQNINLTDRRLRHHTMILFLGSLEVSHDVFWKDNDVFAIVGYSEATLNEYYIYLFDIKNSLVKNYEILDNGYTPTTYYPSNTIKKAIAKGYIYND
;
A
#
# COMPACT_ATOMS: atom_id res chain seq x y z
N MET A 1 -2.97 62.05 -71.80
CA MET A 1 -2.18 61.36 -70.74
C MET A 1 -2.71 61.58 -69.32
N LYS A 2 -3.15 62.78 -68.90
CA LYS A 2 -3.67 63.00 -67.53
C LYS A 2 -4.92 62.17 -67.17
N LYS A 3 -5.85 61.95 -68.12
CA LYS A 3 -7.06 61.13 -67.89
C LYS A 3 -6.78 59.63 -67.72
N LEU A 4 -5.70 59.11 -68.31
CA LEU A 4 -5.32 57.69 -68.21
C LEU A 4 -4.71 57.39 -66.83
N LEU A 5 -3.87 58.29 -66.31
CA LEU A 5 -3.29 58.18 -64.96
C LEU A 5 -4.35 58.25 -63.86
N SER A 6 -5.36 59.14 -63.98
CA SER A 6 -6.46 59.19 -63.01
C SER A 6 -7.29 57.90 -62.98
N PHE A 7 -7.44 57.22 -64.12
CA PHE A 7 -8.22 55.98 -64.19
C PHE A 7 -7.46 54.80 -63.54
N ILE A 8 -6.14 54.75 -63.74
CA ILE A 8 -5.27 53.74 -63.11
C ILE A 8 -5.18 53.95 -61.60
N LEU A 9 -5.12 55.20 -61.13
CA LEU A 9 -5.09 55.50 -59.69
C LEU A 9 -6.41 55.11 -58.99
N LEU A 10 -7.56 55.32 -59.65
CA LEU A 10 -8.85 54.92 -59.09
C LEU A 10 -8.99 53.39 -58.97
N LEU A 11 -8.46 52.64 -59.94
CA LEU A 11 -8.48 51.18 -59.93
C LEU A 11 -7.61 50.59 -58.80
N LEU A 12 -6.46 51.20 -58.51
CA LEU A 12 -5.57 50.80 -57.41
C LEU A 12 -6.16 51.10 -56.02
N ILE A 13 -6.95 52.17 -55.89
CA ILE A 13 -7.67 52.48 -54.64
C ILE A 13 -8.85 51.52 -54.42
N LEU A 14 -9.55 51.13 -55.48
CA LEU A 14 -10.65 50.16 -55.39
C LEU A 14 -10.16 48.73 -55.08
N LEU A 15 -8.99 48.34 -55.60
CA LEU A 15 -8.38 47.03 -55.33
C LEU A 15 -7.71 46.91 -53.94
N SER A 16 -7.41 48.03 -53.28
CA SER A 16 -6.88 48.04 -51.90
C SER A 16 -7.96 48.01 -50.81
N SER A 17 -9.24 48.07 -51.19
CA SER A 17 -10.41 48.00 -50.30
C SER A 17 -10.93 46.57 -50.06
N CYS A 18 -10.36 45.54 -50.69
CA CYS A 18 -10.71 44.14 -50.41
C CYS A 18 -9.64 43.51 -49.51
N ARG A 19 -9.65 43.84 -48.23
CA ARG A 19 -9.09 42.93 -47.21
C ARG A 19 -10.20 41.96 -46.81
N PRO A 20 -10.04 40.64 -46.96
CA PRO A 20 -10.94 39.72 -46.30
C PRO A 20 -10.80 39.98 -44.79
N THR A 21 -11.92 40.22 -44.14
CA THR A 21 -12.01 40.24 -42.67
C THR A 21 -11.42 38.92 -42.20
N ARG A 22 -10.25 38.98 -41.55
CA ARG A 22 -9.63 37.79 -40.97
C ARG A 22 -10.56 37.37 -39.84
N GLU A 23 -11.36 36.33 -40.07
CA GLU A 23 -12.07 35.65 -39.00
C GLU A 23 -11.03 35.29 -37.93
N ALA A 24 -11.27 35.73 -36.70
CA ALA A 24 -10.48 35.28 -35.58
C ALA A 24 -10.55 33.75 -35.56
N PRO A 25 -9.42 33.03 -35.35
CA PRO A 25 -9.48 31.59 -35.33
C PRO A 25 -10.45 31.18 -34.23
N ILE A 26 -11.51 30.51 -34.67
CA ILE A 26 -12.42 29.71 -33.86
C ILE A 26 -11.54 28.79 -33.02
N ASN A 27 -11.90 28.67 -31.75
CA ASN A 27 -11.25 27.89 -30.70
C ASN A 27 -10.85 26.49 -31.21
N GLU A 28 -9.65 26.35 -31.77
CA GLU A 28 -9.09 25.05 -32.14
C GLU A 28 -8.41 24.53 -30.88
N GLU A 29 -9.04 23.54 -30.23
CA GLU A 29 -8.29 22.68 -29.34
C GLU A 29 -7.03 22.21 -30.07
N PRO A 30 -5.84 22.32 -29.46
CA PRO A 30 -4.60 22.11 -30.18
C PRO A 30 -4.57 20.70 -30.77
N THR A 31 -4.45 20.63 -32.10
CA THR A 31 -4.32 19.41 -32.89
C THR A 31 -3.20 18.50 -32.36
N LEU A 32 -3.30 17.18 -32.54
CA LEU A 32 -2.28 16.20 -32.13
C LEU A 32 -0.85 16.59 -32.56
N PHE A 33 -0.71 17.22 -33.74
CA PHE A 33 0.57 17.70 -34.28
C PHE A 33 1.11 18.93 -33.54
N SER A 34 0.26 19.87 -33.12
CA SER A 34 0.67 21.06 -32.37
C SER A 34 1.21 20.75 -30.97
N ARG A 35 0.91 19.55 -30.43
CA ARG A 35 1.37 19.11 -29.11
C ARG A 35 2.64 18.27 -29.15
N LEU A 36 3.21 17.92 -30.31
CA LEU A 36 4.38 17.03 -30.44
C LEU A 36 5.66 17.51 -29.71
N GLY A 37 5.73 18.78 -29.30
CA GLY A 37 6.81 19.33 -28.45
C GLY A 37 6.41 19.61 -26.99
N ASP A 38 5.15 19.39 -26.63
CA ASP A 38 4.64 19.63 -25.28
C ASP A 38 4.94 18.41 -24.39
N SER A 39 6.17 18.41 -23.88
CA SER A 39 6.69 17.33 -23.04
C SER A 39 5.86 17.13 -21.77
N GLU A 40 5.21 18.17 -21.23
CA GLU A 40 4.34 18.03 -20.06
C GLU A 40 3.00 17.39 -20.43
N TYR A 41 2.40 17.76 -21.56
CA TYR A 41 1.21 17.11 -22.08
C TYR A 41 1.46 15.62 -22.36
N TRP A 42 2.54 15.28 -23.08
CA TRP A 42 2.89 13.89 -23.32
C TRP A 42 3.32 13.18 -22.06
N ARG A 43 4.06 13.81 -21.14
CA ARG A 43 4.39 13.20 -19.85
C ARG A 43 3.13 12.91 -19.05
N LYS A 44 2.14 13.81 -19.02
CA LYS A 44 0.87 13.61 -18.32
C LYS A 44 -0.01 12.55 -19.01
N GLN A 45 -0.14 12.60 -20.32
CA GLN A 45 -0.96 11.63 -21.08
C GLN A 45 -0.32 10.25 -21.14
N TYR A 46 1.00 10.14 -21.37
CA TYR A 46 1.69 8.86 -21.29
C TYR A 46 1.81 8.37 -19.86
N SER A 47 2.00 9.23 -18.85
CA SER A 47 1.97 8.74 -17.45
C SER A 47 0.58 8.28 -17.05
N GLU A 48 -0.49 9.00 -17.42
CA GLU A 48 -1.86 8.59 -17.10
C GLU A 48 -2.28 7.35 -17.91
N ALA A 49 -1.98 7.28 -19.20
CA ALA A 49 -2.27 6.11 -20.02
C ALA A 49 -1.42 4.89 -19.63
N LEU A 50 -0.14 5.09 -19.29
CA LEU A 50 0.74 4.03 -18.78
C LEU A 50 0.29 3.59 -17.38
N TRP A 51 -0.12 4.53 -16.52
CA TRP A 51 -0.70 4.22 -15.22
C TRP A 51 -1.95 3.38 -15.37
N LYS A 52 -2.93 3.83 -16.17
CA LYS A 52 -4.15 3.07 -16.47
C LYS A 52 -3.86 1.70 -17.09
N LYS A 53 -2.82 1.61 -17.93
CA LYS A 53 -2.38 0.32 -18.50
C LYS A 53 -1.81 -0.60 -17.42
N ARG A 54 -0.94 -0.10 -16.54
CA ARG A 54 -0.37 -0.86 -15.43
C ARG A 54 -1.43 -1.26 -14.41
N GLU A 55 -2.33 -0.34 -14.07
CA GLU A 55 -3.49 -0.59 -13.22
C GLU A 55 -4.36 -1.69 -13.81
N ALA A 56 -4.65 -1.64 -15.12
CA ALA A 56 -5.40 -2.70 -15.80
C ALA A 56 -4.64 -4.05 -15.80
N GLU A 57 -3.33 -4.05 -16.00
CA GLU A 57 -2.49 -5.25 -15.93
C GLU A 57 -2.48 -5.85 -14.51
N CYS A 58 -2.31 -5.01 -13.48
CA CYS A 58 -2.38 -5.43 -12.09
C CYS A 58 -3.78 -5.95 -11.72
N LEU A 59 -4.86 -5.27 -12.15
CA LEU A 59 -6.24 -5.72 -11.90
C LEU A 59 -6.50 -7.08 -12.56
N GLN A 60 -6.03 -7.27 -13.79
CA GLN A 60 -6.14 -8.55 -14.46
C GLN A 60 -5.41 -9.64 -13.67
N ASP A 61 -4.15 -9.42 -13.28
CA ASP A 61 -3.37 -10.34 -12.45
C ASP A 61 -4.08 -10.65 -11.12
N PHE A 62 -4.66 -9.64 -10.46
CA PHE A 62 -5.43 -9.81 -9.24
C PHE A 62 -6.63 -10.76 -9.43
N TYR A 63 -7.42 -10.58 -10.51
CA TYR A 63 -8.61 -11.40 -10.75
C TYR A 63 -8.29 -12.81 -11.26
N GLU A 64 -7.12 -13.03 -11.84
CA GLU A 64 -6.62 -14.36 -12.24
C GLU A 64 -6.22 -15.23 -11.03
N LYS A 65 -5.87 -14.60 -9.89
CA LYS A 65 -5.55 -15.33 -8.66
C LYS A 65 -6.78 -16.07 -8.10
N PRO A 66 -6.58 -17.25 -7.49
CA PRO A 66 -7.68 -17.99 -6.88
C PRO A 66 -8.26 -17.24 -5.69
N LEU A 67 -9.58 -17.35 -5.50
CA LEU A 67 -10.22 -16.91 -4.26
C LEU A 67 -9.71 -17.72 -3.08
N ILE A 68 -9.75 -17.11 -1.90
CA ILE A 68 -9.52 -17.81 -0.64
C ILE A 68 -10.44 -19.03 -0.51
N ASP A 69 -9.90 -20.13 0.01
CA ASP A 69 -10.67 -21.36 0.21
C ASP A 69 -11.51 -21.30 1.51
N GLU A 70 -12.54 -22.15 1.60
CA GLU A 70 -13.45 -22.16 2.75
C GLU A 70 -12.77 -22.56 4.07
N GLN A 71 -11.69 -23.33 4.02
CA GLN A 71 -10.95 -23.73 5.22
C GLN A 71 -10.24 -22.51 5.81
N ASP A 72 -9.59 -21.72 4.97
CA ASP A 72 -8.91 -20.51 5.38
C ASP A 72 -9.89 -19.40 5.75
N ILE A 73 -11.05 -19.28 5.08
CA ILE A 73 -12.15 -18.42 5.54
C ILE A 73 -12.58 -18.81 6.96
N ALA A 74 -12.87 -20.09 7.20
CA ALA A 74 -13.32 -20.57 8.52
C ALA A 74 -12.28 -20.31 9.62
N LEU A 75 -10.99 -20.35 9.27
CA LEU A 75 -9.89 -20.04 10.17
C LEU A 75 -9.76 -18.53 10.45
N LEU A 76 -9.68 -17.70 9.40
CA LEU A 76 -9.38 -16.27 9.48
C LEU A 76 -10.59 -15.45 9.92
N GLN A 77 -11.80 -15.75 9.44
CA GLN A 77 -13.00 -14.94 9.68
C GLN A 77 -13.27 -14.62 11.16
N PRO A 78 -13.28 -15.60 12.10
CA PRO A 78 -13.50 -15.28 13.52
C PRO A 78 -12.30 -14.58 14.15
N PHE A 79 -11.12 -14.78 13.56
CA PHE A 79 -9.83 -14.47 14.14
C PHE A 79 -9.38 -13.02 13.87
N ILE A 80 -9.64 -12.52 12.65
CA ILE A 80 -9.36 -11.14 12.25
C ILE A 80 -10.64 -10.30 12.12
N LYS A 81 -11.77 -10.78 12.67
CA LYS A 81 -13.11 -10.19 12.50
C LYS A 81 -13.15 -8.69 12.79
N GLN A 82 -12.51 -8.24 13.86
CA GLN A 82 -12.46 -6.83 14.26
C GLN A 82 -11.93 -5.93 13.14
N TRP A 83 -10.91 -6.40 12.41
CA TRP A 83 -10.28 -5.65 11.34
C TRP A 83 -11.13 -5.67 10.08
N LEU A 84 -11.67 -6.84 9.73
CA LEU A 84 -12.63 -6.97 8.63
C LEU A 84 -13.87 -6.08 8.83
N ASP A 85 -14.45 -6.09 10.03
CA ASP A 85 -15.62 -5.28 10.37
C ASP A 85 -15.31 -3.78 10.29
N PHE A 86 -14.13 -3.36 10.76
CA PHE A 86 -13.73 -1.96 10.77
C PHE A 86 -13.63 -1.39 9.36
N TYR A 87 -12.99 -2.11 8.44
CA TYR A 87 -12.81 -1.71 7.04
C TYR A 87 -13.95 -2.17 6.11
N GLN A 88 -14.99 -2.81 6.66
CA GLN A 88 -16.12 -3.37 5.90
C GLN A 88 -15.68 -4.33 4.78
N LEU A 89 -14.69 -5.16 5.09
CA LEU A 89 -14.12 -6.11 4.15
C LEU A 89 -14.88 -7.43 4.19
N ASP A 90 -15.18 -7.96 3.01
CA ASP A 90 -15.68 -9.32 2.85
C ASP A 90 -14.51 -10.25 2.54
N LEU A 91 -14.15 -11.07 3.53
CA LEU A 91 -13.04 -12.02 3.40
C LEU A 91 -13.23 -12.97 2.21
N ARG A 92 -14.47 -13.25 1.79
CA ARG A 92 -14.74 -14.11 0.64
C ARG A 92 -14.26 -13.52 -0.69
N GLN A 93 -13.94 -12.23 -0.72
CA GLN A 93 -13.37 -11.55 -1.88
C GLN A 93 -11.83 -11.63 -1.91
N ALA A 94 -11.21 -12.12 -0.84
CA ALA A 94 -9.77 -12.24 -0.77
C ALA A 94 -9.23 -13.21 -1.82
N ARG A 95 -8.10 -12.84 -2.41
CA ARG A 95 -7.40 -13.63 -3.43
C ARG A 95 -6.08 -14.13 -2.85
N LEU A 96 -5.80 -15.42 -3.02
CA LEU A 96 -4.52 -16.01 -2.62
C LEU A 96 -3.45 -15.58 -3.62
N THR A 97 -2.53 -14.73 -3.18
CA THR A 97 -1.52 -14.12 -4.06
C THR A 97 -0.21 -14.90 -4.02
N ARG A 98 0.09 -15.52 -2.88
CA ARG A 98 1.28 -16.34 -2.72
C ARG A 98 1.07 -17.42 -1.66
N THR A 99 1.72 -18.55 -1.87
CA THR A 99 1.94 -19.55 -0.83
C THR A 99 3.44 -19.84 -0.79
N GLU A 100 4.03 -19.71 0.37
CA GLU A 100 5.43 -19.96 0.60
C GLU A 100 5.59 -21.10 1.60
N ALA A 101 6.20 -22.19 1.16
CA ALA A 101 6.58 -23.29 2.02
C ALA A 101 8.06 -23.18 2.38
N HIS A 102 8.43 -23.68 3.56
CA HIS A 102 9.79 -23.62 4.09
C HIS A 102 10.28 -22.18 4.32
N VAL A 103 9.37 -21.26 4.65
CA VAL A 103 9.74 -19.89 4.98
C VAL A 103 10.65 -19.91 6.22
N PRO A 104 11.69 -19.08 6.26
CA PRO A 104 12.61 -18.95 7.39
C PRO A 104 11.97 -18.43 8.70
N ILE A 105 10.69 -18.70 8.97
CA ILE A 105 10.03 -18.40 10.26
C ILE A 105 10.77 -19.11 11.43
N ASN A 106 11.50 -20.18 11.11
CA ASN A 106 12.40 -20.91 12.02
C ASN A 106 13.90 -20.67 11.75
N ALA A 107 14.30 -19.67 10.94
CA ALA A 107 15.70 -19.46 10.54
C ALA A 107 16.63 -19.02 11.66
N GLY A 108 16.13 -18.83 12.88
CA GLY A 108 17.00 -18.89 14.06
C GLY A 108 17.92 -20.12 14.13
N GLN A 109 17.56 -21.22 13.44
CA GLN A 109 18.42 -22.40 13.26
C GLN A 109 19.51 -22.24 12.20
N ASP A 110 19.29 -21.42 11.18
CA ASP A 110 20.26 -21.13 10.11
C ASP A 110 20.88 -19.75 10.29
N LYS A 111 21.99 -19.73 11.03
CA LYS A 111 22.72 -18.50 11.39
C LYS A 111 23.38 -17.80 10.20
N GLU A 112 23.41 -18.43 9.02
CA GLU A 112 23.96 -17.85 7.78
C GLU A 112 22.88 -17.17 6.94
N SER A 113 21.60 -17.33 7.31
CA SER A 113 20.48 -16.66 6.63
C SER A 113 20.58 -15.14 6.74
N LEU A 114 20.35 -14.43 5.63
CA LEU A 114 20.23 -12.96 5.62
C LEU A 114 19.07 -12.45 6.48
N TYR A 115 18.13 -13.32 6.84
CA TYR A 115 16.98 -13.02 7.70
C TYR A 115 17.25 -13.33 9.18
N TYR A 116 18.38 -13.98 9.48
CA TYR A 116 18.80 -14.27 10.84
C TYR A 116 19.35 -13.01 11.50
N HIS A 117 18.80 -12.68 12.66
CA HIS A 117 19.36 -11.68 13.54
C HIS A 117 19.73 -12.35 14.87
N PRO A 118 20.97 -12.17 15.36
CA PRO A 118 21.35 -12.67 16.67
C PRO A 118 20.39 -12.14 17.73
N PHE A 119 19.86 -13.03 18.56
CA PHE A 119 19.04 -12.61 19.69
C PHE A 119 19.91 -11.90 20.73
N GLU A 120 19.65 -10.62 20.94
CA GLU A 120 20.32 -9.78 21.93
C GLU A 120 19.47 -9.64 23.19
N ALA A 121 20.10 -9.28 24.31
CA ALA A 121 19.37 -9.04 25.55
C ALA A 121 18.37 -7.87 25.42
N ALA A 122 18.63 -6.93 24.51
CA ALA A 122 17.74 -5.84 24.18
C ALA A 122 16.45 -6.32 23.48
N ASP A 123 16.48 -7.48 22.83
CA ASP A 123 15.29 -8.04 22.18
C ASP A 123 14.32 -8.64 23.22
N ASP A 124 14.81 -9.13 24.37
CA ASP A 124 13.96 -9.70 25.45
C ASP A 124 13.28 -8.62 26.31
N VAL A 125 12.61 -7.66 25.66
CA VAL A 125 11.86 -6.59 26.32
C VAL A 125 10.48 -7.09 26.76
N GLY A 126 10.35 -7.33 28.06
CA GLY A 126 9.09 -7.71 28.68
C GLY A 126 8.02 -6.59 28.59
N ASP A 127 6.80 -6.97 28.20
CA ASP A 127 5.59 -6.13 28.17
C ASP A 127 5.72 -4.76 27.48
N ASP A 128 6.44 -4.74 26.36
CA ASP A 128 6.41 -3.64 25.40
C ASP A 128 5.03 -3.51 24.75
N LEU A 129 4.55 -2.28 24.59
CA LEU A 129 3.30 -1.95 23.90
C LEU A 129 3.26 -2.51 22.49
N CYS A 130 4.42 -2.51 21.82
CA CYS A 130 4.56 -2.78 20.40
C CYS A 130 5.01 -4.21 20.08
N ASN A 131 5.14 -5.03 21.13
CA ASN A 131 5.25 -6.47 21.01
C ASN A 131 3.86 -7.12 21.12
N LEU A 132 3.43 -7.76 20.04
CA LEU A 132 2.17 -8.48 19.95
C LEU A 132 2.43 -9.97 20.20
N TYR A 133 2.15 -10.40 21.43
CA TYR A 133 2.51 -11.70 21.97
C TYR A 133 1.57 -12.83 21.58
N SER A 134 2.13 -14.02 21.41
CA SER A 134 1.41 -15.29 21.45
C SER A 134 0.68 -15.47 22.78
N PRO A 135 -0.34 -16.34 22.86
CA PRO A 135 -1.08 -16.60 24.11
C PRO A 135 -0.19 -17.01 25.29
N ASP A 136 0.83 -17.83 25.06
CA ASP A 136 1.79 -18.24 26.09
C ASP A 136 2.90 -17.22 26.36
N LYS A 137 2.92 -16.11 25.60
CA LYS A 137 3.91 -15.02 25.66
C LYS A 137 5.36 -15.46 25.44
N MET A 138 5.56 -16.64 24.85
CA MET A 138 6.88 -17.13 24.51
C MET A 138 7.32 -16.69 23.12
N ARG A 139 6.38 -16.20 22.31
CA ARG A 139 6.64 -15.55 21.03
C ARG A 139 5.97 -14.20 20.99
N TYR A 140 6.50 -13.31 20.16
CA TYR A 140 5.83 -12.09 19.79
C TYR A 140 6.29 -11.63 18.42
N VAL A 141 5.40 -10.93 17.73
CA VAL A 141 5.75 -10.13 16.56
C VAL A 141 5.95 -8.70 17.03
N ASN A 142 7.09 -8.11 16.67
CA ASN A 142 7.29 -6.67 16.84
C ASN A 142 6.71 -6.01 15.59
N GLU A 143 5.55 -5.39 15.73
CA GLU A 143 4.81 -4.85 14.60
C GLU A 143 5.42 -3.55 14.07
N TYR A 144 6.27 -2.86 14.83
CA TYR A 144 6.70 -1.52 14.48
C TYR A 144 8.03 -1.13 15.11
N LYS A 145 9.07 -0.98 14.28
CA LYS A 145 10.32 -0.31 14.69
C LYS A 145 10.16 1.21 14.94
N GLY A 146 8.98 1.78 14.71
CA GLY A 146 8.68 3.20 14.92
C GLY A 146 7.70 3.51 16.05
N CYS A 147 7.45 2.54 16.94
CA CYS A 147 6.64 2.78 18.12
C CYS A 147 7.36 3.72 19.09
N GLU A 148 6.88 4.96 19.18
CA GLU A 148 7.51 6.00 19.99
C GLU A 148 6.54 6.48 21.05
N ILE A 149 7.02 6.53 22.30
CA ILE A 149 6.32 7.20 23.39
C ILE A 149 7.13 8.43 23.76
N SER A 150 6.58 9.62 23.49
CA SER A 150 7.16 10.90 23.90
C SER A 150 6.11 11.75 24.58
N ASP A 151 6.44 12.34 25.73
CA ASP A 151 5.55 13.21 26.52
C ASP A 151 4.16 12.59 26.80
N GLY A 152 4.12 11.27 27.06
CA GLY A 152 2.88 10.54 27.34
C GLY A 152 2.01 10.28 26.11
N LYS A 153 2.52 10.55 24.90
CA LYS A 153 1.83 10.31 23.63
C LYS A 153 2.46 9.15 22.89
N LEU A 154 1.61 8.26 22.37
CA LEU A 154 2.00 7.25 21.41
C LEU A 154 1.99 7.85 20.00
N SER A 155 3.06 7.63 19.25
CA SER A 155 3.14 7.89 17.81
C SER A 155 3.77 6.71 17.09
N PHE A 156 3.42 6.54 15.81
CA PHE A 156 4.05 5.58 14.92
C PHE A 156 4.91 6.33 13.91
N ASN A 157 6.21 6.10 13.95
CA ASN A 157 7.14 6.62 12.98
C ASN A 157 7.17 5.68 11.77
N MET A 158 6.60 6.13 10.65
CA MET A 158 6.67 5.40 9.38
C MET A 158 8.00 5.78 8.70
N ASP A 159 9.04 5.01 8.99
CA ASP A 159 10.29 5.05 8.21
C ASP A 159 10.03 4.51 6.79
N ASP A 160 10.94 4.77 5.85
CA ASP A 160 10.83 4.40 4.42
C ASP A 160 10.66 2.88 4.19
N SER A 161 10.87 2.06 5.22
CA SER A 161 10.62 0.60 5.22
C SER A 161 10.44 0.04 6.63
N GLN A 162 9.74 -1.08 6.75
CA GLN A 162 9.45 -1.72 8.03
C GLN A 162 9.88 -3.19 8.02
N ASN A 163 10.85 -3.52 8.88
CA ASN A 163 11.18 -4.92 9.18
C ASN A 163 10.22 -5.42 10.27
N ILE A 164 9.39 -6.39 9.94
CA ILE A 164 8.56 -7.07 10.91
C ILE A 164 9.26 -8.36 11.31
N ASN A 165 9.48 -8.50 12.61
CA ASN A 165 10.27 -9.58 13.17
C ASN A 165 9.44 -10.46 14.10
N LEU A 166 9.66 -11.77 13.99
CA LEU A 166 9.20 -12.75 14.95
C LEU A 166 10.33 -13.05 15.94
N THR A 167 10.04 -12.92 17.22
CA THR A 167 10.93 -13.39 18.29
C THR A 167 10.35 -14.65 18.93
N ASP A 168 11.20 -15.67 19.10
CA ASP A 168 10.94 -16.83 19.95
C ASP A 168 11.88 -16.81 21.16
N ARG A 169 11.31 -16.60 22.35
CA ARG A 169 12.06 -16.51 23.61
C ARG A 169 12.55 -17.86 24.11
N ARG A 170 11.87 -18.97 23.77
CA ARG A 170 12.31 -20.33 24.14
C ARG A 170 13.59 -20.69 23.40
N LEU A 171 13.60 -20.39 22.10
CA LEU A 171 14.72 -20.71 21.23
C LEU A 171 15.79 -19.61 21.21
N ARG A 172 15.48 -18.43 21.77
CA ARG A 172 16.31 -17.22 21.66
C ARG A 172 16.60 -16.91 20.19
N HIS A 173 15.54 -16.86 19.41
CA HIS A 173 15.58 -16.59 17.98
C HIS A 173 14.89 -15.26 17.70
N HIS A 174 15.49 -14.46 16.82
CA HIS A 174 14.91 -13.26 16.27
C HIS A 174 15.06 -13.32 14.75
N THR A 175 13.95 -13.17 14.02
CA THR A 175 13.97 -13.38 12.57
C THR A 175 13.03 -12.43 11.88
N MET A 176 13.51 -11.79 10.82
CA MET A 176 12.65 -10.98 9.95
C MET A 176 11.75 -11.91 9.15
N ILE A 177 10.43 -11.74 9.33
CA ILE A 177 9.41 -12.57 8.68
C ILE A 177 8.69 -11.83 7.56
N LEU A 178 8.74 -10.50 7.56
CA LEU A 178 8.15 -9.65 6.54
C LEU A 178 8.94 -8.34 6.43
N PHE A 179 9.06 -7.83 5.21
CA PHE A 179 9.63 -6.53 4.90
C PHE A 179 8.57 -5.73 4.15
N LEU A 180 8.11 -4.63 4.74
CA LEU A 180 7.13 -3.74 4.14
C LEU A 180 7.84 -2.50 3.58
N GLY A 181 7.50 -2.11 2.35
CA GLY A 181 8.02 -0.90 1.73
C GLY A 181 7.35 0.39 2.24
N SER A 182 7.78 1.53 1.71
CA SER A 182 7.28 2.87 2.08
C SER A 182 5.79 3.11 1.79
N LEU A 183 5.18 2.24 0.98
CA LEU A 183 3.76 2.30 0.59
C LEU A 183 2.92 1.24 1.29
N GLU A 184 3.49 0.53 2.27
CA GLU A 184 2.83 -0.56 2.97
C GLU A 184 2.84 -0.31 4.48
N VAL A 185 1.75 -0.67 5.14
CA VAL A 185 1.56 -0.43 6.59
C VAL A 185 0.89 -1.62 7.26
N SER A 186 1.46 -2.11 8.36
CA SER A 186 0.85 -3.15 9.18
C SER A 186 -0.20 -2.55 10.11
N HIS A 187 -1.39 -3.13 10.19
CA HIS A 187 -2.45 -2.60 11.06
C HIS A 187 -2.59 -3.36 12.38
N ASP A 188 -2.41 -4.69 12.36
CA ASP A 188 -2.36 -5.48 13.59
C ASP A 188 -1.68 -6.84 13.38
N VAL A 189 -1.37 -7.48 14.50
CA VAL A 189 -1.09 -8.92 14.56
C VAL A 189 -2.10 -9.61 15.44
N PHE A 190 -2.78 -10.59 14.85
CA PHE A 190 -3.69 -11.47 15.57
C PHE A 190 -2.98 -12.80 15.81
N TRP A 191 -3.09 -13.38 17.01
CA TRP A 191 -2.60 -14.72 17.32
C TRP A 191 -3.75 -15.70 17.55
N LYS A 192 -3.81 -16.76 16.74
CA LYS A 192 -4.89 -17.76 16.77
C LYS A 192 -4.62 -18.78 17.86
N ASP A 193 -3.34 -19.14 18.00
CA ASP A 193 -2.75 -19.93 19.07
C ASP A 193 -1.26 -19.57 19.18
N ASN A 194 -0.40 -20.45 19.69
CA ASN A 194 1.04 -20.14 19.86
C ASN A 194 1.86 -20.33 18.57
N ASP A 195 1.30 -20.99 17.56
CA ASP A 195 2.00 -21.39 16.33
C ASP A 195 1.39 -20.77 15.07
N VAL A 196 0.14 -20.30 15.14
CA VAL A 196 -0.58 -19.67 14.02
C VAL A 196 -0.95 -18.23 14.35
N PHE A 197 -0.60 -17.31 13.44
CA PHE A 197 -0.93 -15.89 13.56
C PHE A 197 -1.16 -15.25 12.19
N ALA A 198 -1.82 -14.11 12.17
CA ALA A 198 -2.02 -13.31 10.97
C ALA A 198 -1.53 -11.88 11.19
N ILE A 199 -0.84 -11.34 10.19
CA ILE A 199 -0.53 -9.92 10.08
C ILE A 199 -1.46 -9.33 9.03
N VAL A 200 -2.16 -8.27 9.37
CA VAL A 200 -3.07 -7.58 8.45
C VAL A 200 -2.59 -6.16 8.23
N GLY A 201 -2.91 -5.58 7.08
CA GLY A 201 -2.45 -4.23 6.76
C GLY A 201 -2.98 -3.73 5.43
N TYR A 202 -2.35 -2.69 4.93
CA TYR A 202 -2.74 -2.04 3.69
C TYR A 202 -1.52 -1.63 2.86
N SER A 203 -1.67 -1.70 1.53
CA SER A 203 -0.64 -1.41 0.55
C SER A 203 -1.18 -0.42 -0.48
N GLU A 204 -0.48 0.70 -0.68
CA GLU A 204 -0.67 1.64 -1.79
C GLU A 204 0.33 1.38 -2.93
N ALA A 205 1.10 0.28 -2.85
CA ALA A 205 2.17 -0.01 -3.80
C ALA A 205 1.66 -0.30 -5.21
N THR A 206 0.45 -0.84 -5.32
CA THR A 206 -0.16 -1.28 -6.59
C THR A 206 -1.59 -0.79 -6.77
N LEU A 207 -2.61 -1.57 -6.38
CA LEU A 207 -4.02 -1.30 -6.64
C LEU A 207 -4.78 -0.77 -5.43
N ASN A 208 -4.08 -0.41 -4.36
CA ASN A 208 -4.67 -0.12 -3.06
C ASN A 208 -5.34 -1.39 -2.51
N GLU A 209 -4.58 -2.18 -1.77
CA GLU A 209 -5.01 -3.50 -1.31
C GLU A 209 -4.87 -3.63 0.20
N TYR A 210 -5.93 -4.17 0.80
CA TYR A 210 -5.84 -4.74 2.14
C TYR A 210 -5.19 -6.12 2.04
N TYR A 211 -4.13 -6.35 2.81
CA TYR A 211 -3.42 -7.62 2.81
C TYR A 211 -3.62 -8.40 4.11
N ILE A 212 -3.49 -9.72 4.00
CA ILE A 212 -3.47 -10.66 5.13
C ILE A 212 -2.33 -11.65 4.89
N TYR A 213 -1.30 -11.62 5.73
CA TYR A 213 -0.27 -12.65 5.79
C TYR A 213 -0.62 -13.63 6.90
N LEU A 214 -0.99 -14.86 6.54
CA LEU A 214 -1.25 -15.96 7.46
C LEU A 214 0.00 -16.81 7.63
N PHE A 215 0.52 -16.87 8.86
CA PHE A 215 1.70 -17.64 9.22
C PHE A 215 1.30 -18.88 10.02
N ASP A 216 1.85 -20.03 9.62
CA ASP A 216 1.86 -21.28 10.38
C ASP A 216 3.32 -21.69 10.64
N ILE A 217 3.80 -21.38 11.85
CA ILE A 217 5.18 -21.58 12.27
C ILE A 217 5.54 -23.06 12.24
N LYS A 218 4.63 -23.91 12.72
CA LYS A 218 4.87 -25.36 12.88
C LYS A 218 5.09 -26.03 11.53
N ASN A 219 4.29 -25.64 10.53
CA ASN A 219 4.41 -26.16 9.17
C ASN A 219 5.34 -25.33 8.28
N SER A 220 5.94 -24.26 8.80
CA SER A 220 6.79 -23.32 8.06
C SER A 220 6.12 -22.81 6.78
N LEU A 221 4.84 -22.46 6.90
CA LEU A 221 3.98 -22.07 5.79
C LEU A 221 3.53 -20.63 5.97
N VAL A 222 3.56 -19.87 4.88
CA VAL A 222 2.94 -18.55 4.79
C VAL A 222 1.98 -18.53 3.62
N LYS A 223 0.78 -17.99 3.82
CA LYS A 223 -0.17 -17.68 2.76
C LYS A 223 -0.47 -16.19 2.77
N ASN A 224 -0.45 -15.58 1.59
CA ASN A 224 -0.69 -14.15 1.42
C ASN A 224 -2.00 -13.96 0.69
N TYR A 225 -2.84 -13.10 1.23
CA TYR A 225 -4.12 -12.73 0.66
C TYR A 225 -4.21 -11.25 0.44
N GLU A 226 -4.89 -10.85 -0.63
CA GLU A 226 -5.20 -9.46 -0.93
C GLU A 226 -6.69 -9.28 -1.18
N ILE A 227 -7.24 -8.17 -0.72
CA ILE A 227 -8.59 -7.68 -0.99
C ILE A 227 -8.44 -6.27 -1.53
N LEU A 228 -9.01 -5.99 -2.71
CA LEU A 228 -9.00 -4.63 -3.27
C LEU A 228 -9.72 -3.66 -2.34
N ASP A 229 -9.23 -2.43 -2.30
CA ASP A 229 -9.91 -1.34 -1.61
C ASP A 229 -11.36 -1.20 -2.09
N ASN A 230 -12.28 -1.14 -1.14
CA ASN A 230 -13.71 -0.96 -1.38
C ASN A 230 -14.11 0.54 -1.41
N GLY A 231 -13.14 1.44 -1.30
CA GLY A 231 -13.34 2.89 -1.26
C GLY A 231 -13.92 3.38 0.06
N TYR A 232 -14.00 2.52 1.08
CA TYR A 232 -14.43 2.90 2.41
C TYR A 232 -13.29 3.61 3.13
N THR A 233 -13.45 4.91 3.37
CA THR A 233 -12.52 5.68 4.18
C THR A 233 -13.07 5.81 5.61
N PRO A 234 -12.47 5.12 6.60
CA PRO A 234 -12.90 5.26 7.98
C PRO A 234 -12.63 6.70 8.49
N THR A 235 -13.47 7.17 9.41
CA THR A 235 -13.34 8.52 9.99
C THR A 235 -12.32 8.59 11.13
N THR A 236 -11.74 7.45 11.51
CA THR A 236 -10.75 7.30 12.58
C THR A 236 -9.72 6.28 12.14
N TYR A 237 -8.54 6.28 12.77
CA TYR A 237 -7.58 5.20 12.57
C TYR A 237 -8.08 3.87 13.16
N TYR A 238 -7.59 2.75 12.63
CA TYR A 238 -7.93 1.43 13.11
C TYR A 238 -7.37 1.20 14.52
N PRO A 239 -8.19 0.85 15.53
CA PRO A 239 -7.74 0.72 16.90
C PRO A 239 -7.02 -0.63 17.13
N SER A 240 -5.77 -0.70 16.69
CA SER A 240 -4.91 -1.87 16.82
C SER A 240 -4.69 -2.30 18.27
N ASN A 241 -4.27 -3.53 18.49
CA ASN A 241 -3.92 -4.01 19.84
C ASN A 241 -2.85 -3.13 20.50
N THR A 242 -1.91 -2.60 19.72
CA THR A 242 -0.89 -1.66 20.19
C THR A 242 -1.52 -0.38 20.74
N ILE A 243 -2.41 0.26 19.98
CA ILE A 243 -3.14 1.47 20.42
C ILE A 243 -3.99 1.17 21.66
N LYS A 244 -4.72 0.06 21.66
CA LYS A 244 -5.55 -0.36 22.80
C LYS A 244 -4.74 -0.56 24.07
N LYS A 245 -3.58 -1.22 23.98
CA LYS A 245 -2.66 -1.38 25.11
C LYS A 245 -2.14 -0.03 25.60
N ALA A 246 -1.78 0.87 24.68
CA ALA A 246 -1.27 2.19 25.02
C ALA A 246 -2.30 3.02 25.80
N ILE A 247 -3.53 3.07 25.30
CA ILE A 247 -4.66 3.73 25.98
C ILE A 247 -4.91 3.10 27.36
N ALA A 248 -4.87 1.78 27.47
CA ALA A 248 -5.02 1.08 28.75
C ALA A 248 -3.90 1.39 29.76
N LYS A 249 -2.69 1.71 29.29
CA LYS A 249 -1.57 2.18 30.11
C LYS A 249 -1.61 3.70 30.38
N GLY A 250 -2.63 4.42 29.89
CA GLY A 250 -2.84 5.84 30.13
C GLY A 250 -2.15 6.78 29.13
N TYR A 251 -1.64 6.25 28.02
CA TYR A 251 -1.06 7.07 26.95
C TYR A 251 -2.16 7.66 26.06
N ILE A 252 -1.88 8.85 25.54
CA ILE A 252 -2.74 9.51 24.56
C ILE A 252 -2.28 9.07 23.17
N TYR A 253 -3.21 8.67 22.32
CA TYR A 253 -2.95 8.44 20.90
C TYR A 253 -3.54 9.60 20.11
N ASN A 254 -2.73 10.22 19.25
CA ASN A 254 -3.17 11.25 18.31
C ASN A 254 -2.90 10.72 16.90
N ASP A 255 -3.94 10.73 16.07
CA ASP A 255 -3.85 10.46 14.63
C ASP A 255 -2.98 11.50 13.92
#